data_AF-A0A1J3DT84-F1
#
_entry.id   AF-A0A1J3DT84-F1
#
_cell.length_a   1.000
_cell.length_b   1.000
_cell.length_c   1.000
_cell.angle_alpha   90.00
_cell.angle_beta   90.00
_cell.angle_gamma   90.00
#
_symmetry.space_group_name_H-M   'P 1'
#
loop_
_entity.id
_entity.type
_entity.pdbx_description
1 polymer ?
#
loop_
_entity_poly.entity_id
_entity_poly.type
_entity_poly.pdbx_seq_one_letter_code
_entity_poly.pdbx_strand_id
1 'polypeptide(L)'
;MVRISVLNDALKSMYNAEKRGKRQVMIRPSSKVIIKFLIVMQKHGYIGEFEYVDDHRSGKIVVELNGRLNKCGVISPRFDVGVKEIEGWTARLLPSRQFGYIV
;
A
#
# COMPACT_ATOMS: atom_id res chain seq x y z
N MET A 1 19.21 -1.30 -12.86
CA MET A 1 18.13 -2.29 -12.56
C MET A 1 16.80 -1.63 -12.87
N VAL A 2 15.94 -2.27 -13.68
CA VAL A 2 14.67 -1.69 -14.18
C VAL A 2 13.57 -1.84 -13.14
N ARG A 3 12.71 -0.83 -12.96
CA ARG A 3 11.54 -0.90 -12.07
C ARG A 3 10.35 -1.51 -12.81
N ILE A 4 9.81 -2.60 -12.28
CA ILE A 4 8.69 -3.33 -12.88
C ILE A 4 7.35 -2.91 -12.27
N SER A 5 7.28 -2.76 -10.94
CA SER A 5 6.04 -2.41 -10.24
C SER A 5 6.29 -1.35 -9.17
N VAL A 6 5.95 -0.11 -9.50
CA VAL A 6 6.09 1.04 -8.59
C VAL A 6 5.25 0.91 -7.32
N LEU A 7 4.10 0.25 -7.39
CA LEU A 7 3.25 0.00 -6.23
C LEU A 7 3.88 -1.02 -5.27
N ASN A 8 4.54 -2.05 -5.81
CA ASN A 8 5.22 -3.05 -4.98
C ASN A 8 6.39 -2.40 -4.22
N ASP A 9 7.19 -1.59 -4.91
CA ASP A 9 8.30 -0.86 -4.30
C ASP A 9 7.81 0.10 -3.18
N ALA A 10 6.68 0.78 -3.41
CA ALA A 10 6.05 1.67 -2.44
C ALA A 10 5.58 0.92 -1.18
N LEU A 11 4.74 -0.12 -1.35
CA LEU A 11 4.21 -0.88 -0.21
C LEU A 11 5.31 -1.61 0.56
N LYS A 12 6.32 -2.16 -0.12
CA LYS A 12 7.48 -2.78 0.54
C LYS A 12 8.26 -1.77 1.39
N SER A 13 8.42 -0.55 0.89
CA SER A 13 9.09 0.52 1.64
C SER A 13 8.29 0.93 2.88
N MET A 14 6.96 1.01 2.77
CA MET A 14 6.08 1.28 3.92
C MET A 14 6.15 0.17 4.96
N TYR A 15 5.98 -1.09 4.56
CA TYR A 15 6.04 -2.24 5.47
C TYR A 15 7.38 -2.29 6.23
N ASN A 16 8.49 -2.07 5.52
CA ASN A 16 9.81 -2.06 6.14
C ASN A 16 10.01 -0.87 7.09
N ALA A 17 9.45 0.29 6.77
CA ALA A 17 9.52 1.47 7.64
C ALA A 17 8.71 1.26 8.92
N GLU A 18 7.50 0.69 8.80
CA GLU A 18 6.63 0.37 9.93
C GLU A 18 7.27 -0.68 10.84
N LYS A 19 7.80 -1.77 10.26
CA LYS A 19 8.50 -2.81 11.01
C LYS A 19 9.73 -2.29 11.76
N ARG A 20 10.32 -1.20 11.28
CA ARG A 20 11.44 -0.50 11.94
C ARG A 20 10.98 0.57 12.95
N GLY A 21 9.68 0.79 13.12
CA GLY A 21 9.13 1.80 14.03
C GLY A 21 9.36 3.24 13.56
N LYS A 22 9.52 3.47 12.26
CA LYS A 22 9.64 4.84 11.72
C LYS A 22 8.28 5.53 11.73
N ARG A 23 8.26 6.82 12.08
CA ARG A 23 7.03 7.64 12.05
C ARG A 23 6.59 8.08 10.66
N GLN A 24 7.50 8.07 9.69
CA GLN A 24 7.21 8.52 8.33
C GLN A 24 8.05 7.75 7.31
N VAL A 25 7.52 7.66 6.09
CA VAL A 25 8.19 7.04 4.95
C VAL A 25 8.03 7.91 3.71
N MET A 26 9.12 8.06 2.95
CA MET A 26 9.13 8.74 1.67
C MET A 26 9.09 7.71 0.55
N ILE A 27 8.12 7.83 -0.34
CA ILE A 27 7.90 6.96 -1.49
C ILE A 27 8.29 7.70 -2.76
N ARG A 28 9.09 7.05 -3.61
CA ARG A 28 9.49 7.52 -4.94
C ARG A 28 9.63 6.32 -5.88
N PRO A 29 9.04 6.35 -7.09
CA PRO A 29 8.30 7.45 -7.72
C PRO A 29 6.84 7.49 -7.24
N SER A 30 6.19 8.65 -7.39
CA SER A 30 4.75 8.77 -7.17
C SER A 30 3.97 8.23 -8.39
N SER A 31 2.75 7.76 -8.17
CA SER A 31 1.80 7.45 -9.26
C SER A 31 0.37 7.64 -8.78
N LYS A 32 -0.57 7.88 -9.71
CA LYS A 32 -2.00 8.02 -9.41
C LYS A 32 -2.57 6.78 -8.70
N VAL A 33 -2.06 5.59 -9.05
CA VAL A 33 -2.47 4.32 -8.41
C VAL A 33 -2.02 4.28 -6.95
N ILE A 34 -0.78 4.70 -6.65
CA ILE A 34 -0.27 4.76 -5.26
C ILE A 34 -1.11 5.74 -4.44
N ILE A 35 -1.41 6.93 -4.96
CA ILE A 35 -2.22 7.93 -4.26
C ILE A 35 -3.62 7.37 -3.95
N LYS A 36 -4.30 6.78 -4.94
CA LYS A 36 -5.62 6.16 -4.72
C LYS A 36 -5.57 5.03 -3.69
N PHE A 37 -4.52 4.22 -3.70
CA PHE A 37 -4.33 3.14 -2.73
C PHE A 37 -4.13 3.68 -1.31
N LEU A 38 -3.32 4.73 -1.15
CA LEU A 38 -3.09 5.40 0.13
C LEU A 38 -4.38 6.03 0.67
N ILE A 39 -5.22 6.63 -0.17
CA ILE A 39 -6.54 7.16 0.24
C ILE A 39 -7.41 6.04 0.86
N VAL A 40 -7.42 4.84 0.26
CA VAL A 40 -8.16 3.70 0.81
C VAL A 40 -7.57 3.27 2.15
N MET A 41 -6.24 3.19 2.26
CA MET A 41 -5.56 2.85 3.53
C MET A 41 -5.84 3.88 4.64
N GLN A 42 -5.85 5.17 4.31
CA GLN A 42 -6.15 6.26 5.24
C GLN A 42 -7.61 6.19 5.70
N LYS A 43 -8.56 5.96 4.78
CA LYS A 43 -9.99 5.81 5.11
C LYS A 43 -10.25 4.66 6.10
N HIS A 44 -9.49 3.57 6.00
CA HIS A 44 -9.55 2.45 6.94
C HIS A 44 -8.67 2.63 8.19
N GLY A 45 -7.94 3.74 8.31
CA GLY A 45 -7.16 4.10 9.50
C GLY A 45 -5.84 3.32 9.66
N TYR A 46 -5.32 2.70 8.59
CA TYR A 46 -4.03 1.99 8.62
C TYR A 46 -2.82 2.92 8.54
N ILE A 47 -3.00 4.12 8.00
CA ILE A 47 -1.98 5.16 7.90
C ILE A 47 -2.54 6.49 8.41
N GLY A 48 -1.66 7.43 8.73
CA GLY A 48 -2.03 8.81 9.04
C GLY A 48 -2.22 9.64 7.78
N GLU A 49 -1.89 10.92 7.87
CA GLU A 49 -1.89 11.83 6.72
C GLU A 49 -0.76 11.49 5.73
N PHE A 50 -0.97 11.86 4.48
CA PHE A 50 0.09 11.80 3.49
C PHE A 50 0.10 13.05 2.61
N GLU A 51 1.29 13.45 2.18
CA GLU A 51 1.50 14.64 1.37
C GLU A 51 2.20 14.29 0.06
N TYR A 52 1.70 14.87 -1.03
CA TYR A 52 2.35 14.79 -2.34
C TYR A 52 3.26 16.01 -2.54
N VAL A 53 4.55 15.75 -2.79
CA VAL A 53 5.56 16.77 -3.08
C VAL A 53 5.94 16.69 -4.55
N ASP A 54 5.70 17.78 -5.29
CA ASP A 54 6.08 17.89 -6.70
C ASP A 54 7.56 18.26 -6.83
N ASP A 55 8.32 17.41 -7.53
CA ASP A 55 9.73 17.65 -7.84
C ASP A 55 9.96 17.99 -9.33
N HIS A 56 8.89 18.32 -10.06
CA HIS A 56 8.86 18.51 -11.51
C HIS A 56 9.39 17.30 -12.30
N ARG A 57 9.46 16.11 -11.68
CA ARG A 57 9.89 14.87 -12.31
C ARG A 57 8.86 13.77 -12.11
N SER A 58 8.97 13.02 -11.02
CA SER A 58 8.17 11.82 -10.76
C SER A 58 7.39 11.93 -9.44
N GLY A 59 7.45 13.09 -8.79
CA GLY A 59 6.89 13.35 -7.49
C GLY A 59 7.52 12.51 -6.38
N LYS A 60 7.19 12.88 -5.15
CA LYS A 60 7.45 12.10 -3.94
C LYS A 60 6.19 12.12 -3.09
N ILE A 61 5.98 11.07 -2.31
CA ILE A 61 4.88 11.02 -1.35
C ILE A 61 5.48 10.78 0.03
N VAL A 62 5.16 11.64 0.99
CA VAL A 62 5.51 11.44 2.40
C VAL A 62 4.27 10.89 3.09
N VAL A 63 4.38 9.72 3.71
CA VAL A 63 3.28 9.06 4.42
C VAL A 63 3.61 9.01 5.90
N GLU A 64 2.68 9.47 6.73
CA GLU A 64 2.74 9.31 8.18
C GLU A 64 2.26 7.91 8.59
N LEU A 65 3.05 7.27 9.43
CA LEU A 65 2.86 5.91 9.91
C LEU A 65 2.40 5.94 11.37
N ASN A 66 1.28 5.28 11.66
CA ASN A 66 0.63 5.33 12.98
C ASN A 66 0.82 4.06 13.82
N GLY A 67 1.62 3.08 13.36
CA GLY A 67 1.91 1.84 14.08
C GLY A 67 0.85 0.74 13.92
N ARG A 68 -0.21 0.95 13.13
CA ARG A 68 -1.31 -0.01 12.96
C ARG A 68 -1.12 -0.98 11.79
N LEU A 69 -0.09 -0.77 10.95
CA LEU A 69 0.08 -1.54 9.73
C LEU A 69 0.83 -2.86 9.99
N ASN A 70 0.11 -3.98 10.01
CA ASN A 70 0.74 -5.29 10.22
C ASN A 70 1.51 -5.79 9.00
N LYS A 71 0.91 -5.72 7.80
CA LYS A 71 1.51 -6.15 6.54
C LYS A 71 0.81 -5.42 5.38
N CYS A 72 1.57 -5.01 4.38
CA CYS A 72 1.05 -4.58 3.08
C CYS A 72 1.92 -5.14 1.96
N GLY A 73 1.33 -5.34 0.80
CA GLY A 73 2.02 -5.90 -0.35
C GLY A 73 1.13 -5.94 -1.59
N VAL A 74 1.74 -6.24 -2.73
CA VAL A 74 1.06 -6.36 -4.02
C VAL A 74 1.02 -7.83 -4.43
N ILE A 75 -0.11 -8.26 -4.99
CA ILE A 75 -0.23 -9.56 -5.65
C ILE A 75 0.25 -9.39 -7.10
N SER A 76 1.18 -10.24 -7.51
CA SER A 76 1.78 -10.20 -8.85
C SER A 76 1.77 -11.61 -9.47
N PRO A 77 1.24 -11.79 -10.69
CA PRO A 77 0.53 -10.80 -11.52
C PRO A 77 -0.82 -10.38 -10.93
N ARG A 78 -1.45 -9.34 -11.50
CA ARG A 78 -2.81 -8.93 -11.13
C ARG A 78 -3.80 -9.85 -11.85
N PHE A 79 -4.33 -10.82 -11.11
CA PHE A 79 -5.31 -11.76 -11.64
C PHE A 79 -6.67 -11.08 -11.79
N ASP A 80 -7.39 -11.40 -12.86
CA ASP A 80 -8.80 -11.07 -12.98
C ASP A 80 -9.57 -11.98 -12.02
N VAL A 81 -10.45 -11.40 -11.19
CA VAL A 81 -11.17 -12.13 -10.15
C VAL A 81 -12.67 -11.96 -10.36
N GLY A 82 -13.37 -13.08 -10.54
CA GLY A 82 -14.83 -13.09 -10.60
C GLY A 82 -15.47 -12.93 -9.22
N VAL A 83 -16.72 -12.43 -9.15
CA VAL A 83 -17.44 -12.22 -7.87
C VAL A 83 -17.50 -13.48 -7.02
N LYS A 84 -17.66 -14.66 -7.65
CA LYS A 84 -17.72 -15.97 -6.96
C LYS A 84 -16.39 -16.40 -6.36
N GLU A 85 -15.27 -15.86 -6.85
CA GLU A 85 -13.92 -16.25 -6.43
C GLU A 85 -13.40 -15.39 -5.27
N ILE A 86 -14.06 -14.26 -4.97
CA ILE A 86 -13.66 -13.32 -3.93
C ILE A 86 -13.52 -13.99 -2.57
N GLU A 87 -14.44 -14.89 -2.19
CA GLU A 87 -14.38 -15.57 -0.90
C GLU A 87 -13.12 -16.46 -0.80
N GLY A 88 -12.79 -17.16 -1.88
CA GLY A 88 -11.58 -17.98 -1.95
C GLY A 88 -10.29 -17.17 -1.87
N TRP A 89 -10.26 -15.95 -2.41
CA TRP A 89 -9.12 -15.04 -2.26
C TRP A 89 -9.04 -14.43 -0.86
N THR A 90 -10.17 -14.01 -0.31
CA THR A 90 -10.30 -13.46 1.05
C THR A 90 -9.78 -14.47 2.08
N ALA A 91 -10.20 -15.74 1.99
CA ALA A 91 -9.78 -16.80 2.91
C ALA A 91 -8.28 -17.14 2.82
N ARG A 92 -7.66 -16.96 1.64
CA ARG A 92 -6.24 -17.24 1.42
C ARG A 92 -5.32 -16.10 1.87
N LEU A 93 -5.77 -14.86 1.75
CA LEU A 93 -4.92 -13.68 1.91
C LEU A 93 -5.12 -12.96 3.24
N LEU A 94 -6.35 -12.89 3.74
CA LEU A 94 -6.66 -12.15 4.95
C LEU A 94 -6.43 -13.03 6.19
N PRO A 95 -5.94 -12.45 7.29
CA PRO A 95 -5.71 -13.19 8.53
C PRO A 95 -7.02 -13.58 9.23
N SER A 96 -8.11 -12.85 9.00
CA SER A 96 -9.43 -13.18 9.54
C SER A 96 -10.55 -12.58 8.69
N ARG A 97 -11.79 -13.01 8.91
CA ARG A 97 -12.98 -12.46 8.21
C ARG A 97 -13.29 -11.01 8.61
N GLN A 98 -12.78 -10.54 9.75
CA GLN A 98 -13.06 -9.22 10.30
C GLN A 98 -11.90 -8.22 10.13
N PHE A 99 -10.73 -8.67 9.66
CA PHE A 99 -9.54 -7.82 9.60
C PHE A 99 -8.76 -7.98 8.28
N GLY A 100 -8.38 -6.84 7.73
CA GLY A 100 -7.64 -6.74 6.47
C GLY A 100 -8.56 -6.45 5.29
N TYR A 101 -7.98 -5.91 4.22
CA TYR A 101 -8.70 -5.52 3.02
C TYR A 101 -7.93 -5.98 1.79
N ILE A 102 -8.68 -6.39 0.77
CA ILE A 102 -8.18 -6.57 -0.59
C ILE A 102 -8.67 -5.35 -1.39
N VAL A 103 -7.75 -4.70 -2.10
CA VAL A 103 -7.98 -3.48 -2.88
C VAL A 103 -7.70 -3.74 -4.34
#